data_AF-A0A2Z2KBZ5-F1
#
_entry.id   AF-A0A2Z2KBZ5-F1
#
_cell.length_a   1.000
_cell.length_b   1.000
_cell.length_c   1.000
_cell.angle_alpha   90.00
_cell.angle_beta   90.00
_cell.angle_gamma   90.00
#
_symmetry.space_group_name_H-M   'P 1'
#
loop_
_entity.id
_entity.type
_entity.pdbx_description
1 polymer ?
#
loop_
_entity_poly.entity_id
_entity_poly.type
_entity_poly.pdbx_seq_one_letter_code
_entity_poly.pdbx_strand_id
1 'polypeptide(L)'
;MKQILIIFLAIILSVSLVSCSNESSAEKQNYTGYIALEGNVLKIDDFEFIDSEDEDRVKELGLTIEDMPNGYYIHNISEDIKSFAVDDNTEYTFYDTGTLFVQDKDSDRIYTTKSKQEFMAFLYGDNEEPLINPFEVYTQGEKVISIKEIFVN
;
A
#
# COMPACT_ATOMS: atom_id res chain seq x y z
N MET A 1 39.55 -50.42 -24.69
CA MET A 1 39.10 -49.51 -23.60
C MET A 1 40.09 -48.36 -23.50
N LYS A 2 39.61 -47.14 -23.18
CA LYS A 2 40.29 -45.95 -22.60
C LYS A 2 41.81 -45.74 -22.83
N GLN A 3 42.32 -44.57 -23.27
CA GLN A 3 41.70 -43.25 -23.53
C GLN A 3 41.87 -42.80 -25.01
N ILE A 4 42.42 -41.67 -25.47
CA ILE A 4 43.22 -40.56 -24.90
C ILE A 4 42.63 -39.19 -25.34
N LEU A 5 42.99 -38.13 -24.60
CA LEU A 5 42.56 -36.73 -24.63
C LEU A 5 43.25 -35.84 -25.70
N ILE A 6 42.52 -34.91 -26.33
CA ILE A 6 42.98 -33.54 -26.67
C ILE A 6 41.85 -32.54 -26.36
N ILE A 7 42.20 -31.34 -25.87
CA ILE A 7 41.31 -30.23 -25.49
C ILE A 7 41.68 -28.99 -26.31
N PHE A 8 40.70 -28.22 -26.79
CA PHE A 8 40.69 -26.74 -26.91
C PHE A 8 39.23 -26.33 -27.24
N LEU A 9 38.45 -25.78 -26.30
CA LEU A 9 38.41 -24.38 -25.86
C LEU A 9 37.70 -23.44 -26.87
N ALA A 10 36.44 -23.13 -26.60
CA ALA A 10 35.77 -21.94 -27.11
C ALA A 10 34.83 -21.41 -26.02
N ILE A 11 35.29 -20.42 -25.26
CA ILE A 11 34.47 -19.71 -24.27
C ILE A 11 33.65 -18.65 -25.01
N ILE A 12 32.33 -18.77 -25.02
CA ILE A 12 31.44 -17.61 -25.09
C ILE A 12 30.44 -17.72 -23.95
N LEU A 13 30.66 -16.91 -22.92
CA LEU A 13 29.75 -16.72 -21.80
C LEU A 13 28.64 -15.76 -22.22
N SER A 14 27.60 -16.26 -22.89
CA SER A 14 26.39 -15.46 -23.18
C SER A 14 25.29 -15.76 -22.16
N VAL A 15 25.55 -15.46 -20.89
CA VAL A 15 24.50 -15.31 -19.87
C VAL A 15 23.79 -13.97 -20.12
N SER A 16 23.04 -13.92 -21.22
CA SER A 16 22.02 -12.90 -21.43
C SER A 16 20.84 -13.24 -20.50
N LEU A 17 20.99 -12.90 -19.22
CA LEU A 17 19.86 -12.67 -18.34
C LEU A 17 19.09 -11.48 -18.90
N VAL A 18 18.18 -11.78 -19.84
CA VAL A 18 17.19 -10.83 -20.34
C VAL A 18 16.17 -10.65 -19.22
N SER A 19 16.55 -9.86 -18.21
CA SER A 19 15.61 -9.23 -17.29
C SER A 19 14.88 -8.13 -18.06
N CYS A 20 14.02 -8.54 -19.00
CA CYS A 20 13.06 -7.64 -19.60
C CYS A 20 12.09 -7.24 -18.51
N SER A 21 12.10 -5.95 -18.17
CA SER A 21 11.28 -5.32 -17.14
C SER A 21 9.80 -5.40 -17.50
N ASN A 22 9.16 -6.49 -17.07
CA ASN A 22 7.72 -6.73 -17.22
C ASN A 22 6.87 -5.88 -16.25
N GLU A 23 7.31 -4.69 -15.85
CA GLU A 23 6.55 -3.78 -14.96
C GLU A 23 5.13 -3.49 -15.52
N SER A 24 5.02 -3.29 -16.83
CA SER A 24 3.75 -3.08 -17.54
C SER A 24 2.83 -4.31 -17.58
N SER A 25 3.31 -5.50 -17.19
CA SER A 25 2.55 -6.76 -17.18
C SER A 25 2.18 -7.23 -15.77
N ALA A 26 2.60 -6.53 -14.72
CA ALA A 26 2.23 -6.89 -13.37
C ALA A 26 0.74 -6.62 -13.12
N GLU A 27 0.09 -7.53 -12.39
CA GLU A 27 -1.31 -7.41 -12.01
C GLU A 27 -1.50 -6.28 -10.99
N LYS A 28 -2.68 -5.64 -11.02
CA LYS A 28 -3.06 -4.65 -10.02
C LYS A 28 -3.68 -5.35 -8.83
N GLN A 29 -3.21 -5.00 -7.64
CA GLN A 29 -3.74 -5.49 -6.37
C GLN A 29 -4.27 -4.31 -5.56
N ASN A 30 -5.27 -4.58 -4.71
CA ASN A 30 -5.74 -3.66 -3.69
C ASN A 30 -5.45 -4.30 -2.33
N TYR A 31 -5.04 -3.48 -1.37
CA TYR A 31 -4.80 -3.84 0.02
C TYR A 31 -5.52 -2.84 0.91
N THR A 32 -5.89 -3.27 2.11
CA THR A 32 -6.45 -2.37 3.12
C THR A 32 -5.69 -2.55 4.41
N GLY A 33 -5.24 -1.46 5.03
CA GLY A 33 -4.34 -1.61 6.17
C GLY A 33 -3.96 -0.34 6.90
N TYR A 34 -3.22 -0.52 7.99
CA TYR A 34 -2.41 0.54 8.59
C TYR A 34 -1.07 0.61 7.86
N ILE A 35 -0.49 1.80 7.77
CA ILE A 35 0.69 2.05 6.94
C ILE A 35 1.78 2.82 7.67
N ALA A 36 3.03 2.58 7.27
CA ALA A 36 4.19 3.39 7.63
C ALA A 36 5.06 3.62 6.37
N LEU A 37 5.76 4.74 6.29
CA LEU A 37 6.54 5.11 5.09
C LEU A 37 8.03 5.27 5.40
N GLU A 38 8.77 4.18 5.23
CA GLU A 38 10.21 4.10 5.46
C GLU A 38 10.98 4.66 4.25
N GLY A 39 11.09 5.98 4.16
CA GLY A 39 11.81 6.66 3.10
C GLY A 39 11.08 6.57 1.75
N ASN A 40 11.35 5.51 0.97
CA ASN A 40 10.65 5.19 -0.29
C ASN A 40 9.94 3.82 -0.24
N VAL A 41 9.89 3.17 0.93
CA VAL A 41 9.21 1.87 1.11
C VAL A 41 7.94 2.07 1.94
N LEU A 42 6.78 1.81 1.34
CA LEU A 42 5.52 1.69 2.07
C LEU A 42 5.47 0.34 2.76
N LYS A 43 5.19 0.35 4.07
CA LYS A 43 4.78 -0.80 4.87
C LYS A 43 3.26 -0.84 4.95
N ILE A 44 2.68 -2.04 4.91
CA ILE A 44 1.23 -2.25 5.11
C ILE A 44 1.04 -3.40 6.09
N ASP A 45 0.40 -3.13 7.23
CA ASP A 45 -0.27 -4.12 8.08
C ASP A 45 -1.66 -4.35 7.49
N ASP A 46 -1.80 -5.43 6.72
CA ASP A 46 -2.91 -5.67 5.80
C ASP A 46 -4.02 -6.49 6.45
N PHE A 47 -5.22 -5.91 6.51
CA PHE A 47 -6.38 -6.45 7.19
C PHE A 47 -7.64 -6.32 6.33
N GLU A 48 -8.66 -7.12 6.66
CA GLU A 48 -9.98 -6.94 6.08
C GLU A 48 -10.72 -5.82 6.82
N PHE A 49 -11.05 -4.75 6.10
CA PHE A 49 -11.94 -3.69 6.58
C PHE A 49 -13.37 -4.08 6.22
N ILE A 50 -14.25 -4.12 7.22
CA ILE A 50 -15.65 -4.52 7.08
C ILE A 50 -16.50 -3.32 7.47
N ASP A 51 -17.16 -2.71 6.48
CA ASP A 51 -18.15 -1.66 6.73
C ASP A 51 -19.40 -2.27 7.41
N SER A 52 -20.04 -1.51 8.30
CA SER A 52 -21.30 -1.92 8.91
C SER A 52 -22.47 -2.07 7.90
N GLU A 53 -22.34 -1.50 6.70
CA GLU A 53 -23.27 -1.74 5.58
C GLU A 53 -23.05 -3.10 4.86
N ASP A 54 -21.96 -3.83 5.10
CA ASP A 54 -21.76 -5.19 4.57
C ASP A 54 -22.54 -6.23 5.39
N GLU A 55 -23.85 -6.31 5.14
CA GLU A 55 -24.76 -7.25 5.82
C GLU A 55 -24.30 -8.72 5.72
N ASP A 56 -23.53 -9.11 4.70
CA ASP A 56 -23.09 -10.50 4.54
C ASP A 56 -21.84 -10.79 5.38
N ARG A 57 -20.80 -9.95 5.37
CA ARG A 57 -19.61 -10.12 6.22
C ARG A 57 -19.92 -9.89 7.70
N VAL A 58 -20.72 -8.88 8.04
CA VAL A 58 -21.23 -8.64 9.40
C VAL A 58 -21.96 -9.89 9.92
N LYS A 59 -22.82 -10.52 9.09
CA LYS A 59 -23.55 -11.73 9.45
C LYS A 59 -22.67 -12.98 9.52
N GLU A 60 -21.67 -13.12 8.65
CA GLU A 60 -20.77 -14.29 8.62
C GLU A 60 -19.87 -14.33 9.87
N LEU A 61 -19.31 -13.19 10.27
CA LEU A 61 -18.51 -13.07 11.48
C LEU A 61 -19.33 -12.95 12.78
N GLY A 62 -20.63 -12.66 12.67
CA GLY A 62 -21.53 -12.51 13.81
C GLY A 62 -21.36 -11.20 14.58
N LEU A 63 -20.89 -10.15 13.89
CA LEU A 63 -20.63 -8.83 14.46
C LEU A 63 -21.92 -8.10 14.87
N THR A 64 -21.80 -7.21 15.86
CA THR A 64 -22.88 -6.35 16.35
C THR A 64 -22.52 -4.87 16.23
N ILE A 65 -23.49 -4.00 16.49
CA ILE A 65 -23.27 -2.53 16.54
C ILE A 65 -22.29 -2.17 17.68
N GLU A 66 -22.20 -2.97 18.75
CA GLU A 66 -21.24 -2.73 19.85
C GLU A 66 -19.79 -3.06 19.43
N ASP A 67 -19.60 -3.94 18.45
CA ASP A 67 -18.30 -4.26 17.85
C ASP A 67 -17.88 -3.22 16.77
N MET A 68 -18.84 -2.42 16.28
CA MET A 68 -18.67 -1.44 15.18
C MET A 68 -19.02 0.00 15.61
N PRO A 69 -18.46 0.53 16.72
CA PRO A 69 -18.85 1.84 17.25
C PRO A 69 -18.51 3.03 16.32
N ASN A 70 -17.63 2.81 15.34
CA ASN A 70 -17.20 3.79 14.35
C ASN A 70 -17.84 3.53 12.94
N GLY A 71 -18.84 2.65 12.83
CA GLY A 71 -19.45 2.27 11.55
C GLY A 71 -18.69 1.18 10.77
N TYR A 72 -17.62 0.61 11.33
CA TYR A 72 -16.84 -0.47 10.71
C TYR A 72 -16.18 -1.38 11.76
N TYR A 73 -15.70 -2.54 11.29
CA TYR A 73 -14.84 -3.47 12.01
C TYR A 73 -13.53 -3.71 11.25
N ILE A 74 -12.43 -3.93 11.97
CA ILE A 74 -11.15 -4.36 11.39
C ILE A 74 -10.92 -5.82 11.74
N HIS A 75 -11.02 -6.68 10.75
CA HIS A 75 -10.74 -8.12 10.86
C HIS A 75 -9.29 -8.39 10.43
N ASN A 76 -8.33 -8.02 11.28
CA ASN A 76 -6.94 -8.44 11.12
C ASN A 76 -6.77 -9.89 11.60
N ILE A 77 -6.28 -10.76 10.71
CA ILE A 77 -6.00 -12.19 10.98
C ILE A 77 -4.53 -12.58 10.78
N SER A 78 -3.65 -11.65 10.39
CA SER A 78 -2.22 -11.92 10.24
C SER A 78 -1.36 -10.65 10.39
N GLU A 79 -0.31 -10.74 11.21
CA GLU A 79 0.69 -9.68 11.43
C GLU A 79 1.69 -9.54 10.24
N ASP A 80 1.28 -9.93 9.03
CA ASP A 80 2.12 -10.02 7.82
C ASP A 80 2.35 -8.66 7.14
N ILE A 81 3.36 -7.93 7.62
CA ILE A 81 3.75 -6.63 7.06
C ILE A 81 4.25 -6.76 5.61
N LYS A 82 3.47 -6.25 4.65
CA LYS A 82 3.86 -6.16 3.23
C LYS A 82 4.80 -4.98 3.00
N SER A 83 5.50 -4.95 1.86
CA SER A 83 6.42 -3.86 1.51
C SER A 83 6.41 -3.55 0.01
N PHE A 84 6.21 -2.28 -0.34
CA PHE A 84 6.12 -1.80 -1.74
C PHE A 84 6.92 -0.51 -1.92
N ALA A 85 7.38 -0.23 -3.14
CA ALA A 85 8.06 1.01 -3.48
C ALA A 85 7.07 2.14 -3.82
N VAL A 86 7.26 3.33 -3.24
CA VAL A 86 6.63 4.58 -3.73
C VAL A 86 7.58 5.34 -4.63
N ASP A 87 7.05 6.06 -5.62
CA ASP A 87 7.82 6.99 -6.46
C ASP A 87 7.03 8.29 -6.72
N ASP A 88 7.62 9.22 -7.48
CA ASP A 88 7.05 10.56 -7.73
C ASP A 88 5.72 10.55 -8.50
N ASN A 89 5.27 9.38 -9.00
CA ASN A 89 3.98 9.19 -9.65
C ASN A 89 2.89 8.69 -8.68
N THR A 90 3.26 8.16 -7.51
CA THR A 90 2.32 7.66 -6.50
C THR A 90 1.38 8.78 -6.05
N GLU A 91 0.07 8.48 -6.00
CA GLU A 91 -0.97 9.44 -5.61
C GLU A 91 -1.43 9.22 -4.18
N TYR A 92 -1.49 10.28 -3.38
CA TYR A 92 -1.89 10.25 -1.98
C TYR A 92 -3.19 11.03 -1.81
N THR A 93 -4.23 10.42 -1.26
CA THR A 93 -5.52 11.07 -0.97
C THR A 93 -5.92 10.86 0.48
N PHE A 94 -6.22 11.94 1.20
CA PHE A 94 -6.49 11.92 2.63
C PHE A 94 -7.35 13.12 3.06
N TYR A 95 -7.92 13.08 4.26
CA TYR A 95 -8.70 14.18 4.82
C TYR A 95 -7.78 15.14 5.55
N ASP A 96 -7.64 16.38 5.06
CA ASP A 96 -6.89 17.43 5.74
C ASP A 96 -7.64 17.87 7.00
N THR A 97 -7.51 17.12 8.10
CA THR A 97 -8.02 17.44 9.44
C THR A 97 -7.31 18.66 10.06
N GLY A 98 -6.06 18.93 9.65
CA GLY A 98 -5.20 19.97 10.21
C GLY A 98 -5.40 21.39 9.64
N THR A 99 -6.12 21.56 8.52
CA THR A 99 -6.13 22.79 7.70
C THR A 99 -4.73 23.19 7.20
N LEU A 100 -3.91 22.19 6.86
CA LEU A 100 -2.53 22.38 6.41
C LEU A 100 -2.42 22.55 4.89
N PHE A 101 -3.39 22.05 4.13
CA PHE A 101 -3.33 21.93 2.67
C PHE A 101 -4.54 22.57 1.97
N VAL A 102 -5.75 22.37 2.53
CA VAL A 102 -7.01 22.93 2.03
C VAL A 102 -7.25 24.29 2.69
N GLN A 103 -7.16 25.37 1.90
CA GLN A 103 -7.28 26.75 2.40
C GLN A 103 -8.71 27.27 2.48
N ASP A 104 -9.61 26.70 1.69
CA ASP A 104 -11.05 26.96 1.81
C ASP A 104 -11.60 26.21 3.03
N LYS A 105 -12.52 26.85 3.77
CA LYS A 105 -13.11 26.31 4.99
C LYS A 105 -14.54 25.82 4.79
N ASP A 106 -15.15 26.20 3.67
CA ASP A 106 -16.51 25.83 3.30
C ASP A 106 -16.54 24.70 2.25
N SER A 107 -15.37 24.22 1.82
CA SER A 107 -15.22 23.06 0.92
C SER A 107 -15.12 21.73 1.67
N ASP A 108 -15.26 20.64 0.93
CA ASP A 108 -14.72 19.34 1.35
C ASP A 108 -13.20 19.46 1.59
N ARG A 109 -12.69 18.64 2.50
CA ARG A 109 -11.30 18.65 2.99
C ARG A 109 -10.52 17.41 2.58
N ILE A 110 -11.11 16.54 1.77
CA ILE A 110 -10.36 15.55 0.99
C ILE A 110 -9.33 16.28 0.11
N TYR A 111 -8.06 15.95 0.30
CA TYR A 111 -6.91 16.51 -0.40
C TYR A 111 -6.17 15.40 -1.14
N THR A 112 -5.79 15.68 -2.40
CA THR A 112 -5.04 14.75 -3.25
C THR A 112 -3.74 15.39 -3.74
N THR A 113 -2.62 14.71 -3.56
CA THR A 113 -1.29 15.18 -3.96
C THR A 113 -0.42 14.02 -4.50
N LYS A 114 0.71 14.36 -5.11
CA LYS A 114 1.84 13.44 -5.38
C LYS A 114 3.09 13.80 -4.59
N SER A 115 3.03 14.87 -3.79
CA SER A 115 4.10 15.28 -2.90
C SER A 115 4.17 14.32 -1.71
N LYS A 116 5.11 13.37 -1.76
CA LYS A 116 5.41 12.50 -0.62
C LYS A 116 5.74 13.29 0.65
N GLN A 117 6.26 14.52 0.53
CA GLN A 117 6.54 15.38 1.69
C GLN A 117 5.25 15.90 2.35
N GLU A 118 4.24 16.28 1.57
CA GLU A 118 2.92 16.67 2.10
C GLU A 118 2.23 15.46 2.75
N PHE A 119 2.29 14.29 2.12
CA PHE A 119 1.75 13.07 2.69
C PHE A 119 2.44 12.64 3.99
N MET A 120 3.77 12.77 4.08
CA MET A 120 4.50 12.55 5.34
C MET A 120 4.08 13.55 6.44
N ALA A 121 3.90 14.83 6.08
CA ALA A 121 3.45 15.85 7.03
C ALA A 121 2.02 15.62 7.54
N PHE A 122 1.15 15.01 6.72
CA PHE A 122 -0.15 14.50 7.16
C PHE A 122 -0.01 13.25 8.04
N LEU A 123 0.68 12.21 7.54
CA LEU A 123 0.69 10.87 8.15
C LEU A 123 1.43 10.81 9.49
N TYR A 124 2.42 11.68 9.72
CA TYR A 124 3.22 11.71 10.95
C TYR A 124 3.05 13.01 11.76
N GLY A 125 2.83 14.15 11.09
CA GLY A 125 2.91 15.46 11.74
C GLY A 125 4.31 15.69 12.35
N ASP A 126 4.34 15.98 13.66
CA ASP A 126 5.58 16.13 14.45
C ASP A 126 6.00 14.82 15.18
N ASN A 127 5.37 13.67 14.90
CA ASN A 127 5.58 12.41 15.62
C ASN A 127 6.54 11.44 14.90
N GLU A 128 7.08 10.46 15.63
CA GLU A 128 7.87 9.34 15.07
C GLU A 128 6.98 8.18 14.57
N GLU A 129 5.76 8.06 15.10
CA GLU A 129 4.77 7.04 14.74
C GLU A 129 3.69 7.62 13.79
N PRO A 130 3.16 6.83 12.83
CA PRO A 130 2.12 7.29 11.90
C PRO A 130 0.72 7.31 12.52
N LEU A 131 -0.20 8.06 11.91
CA LEU A 131 -1.63 8.03 12.22
C LEU A 131 -2.22 6.63 11.98
N ILE A 132 -2.94 6.10 12.98
CA ILE A 132 -3.59 4.78 12.95
C ILE A 132 -4.97 4.90 12.29
N ASN A 133 -4.98 5.31 11.02
CA ASN A 133 -6.17 5.42 10.18
C ASN A 133 -6.14 4.30 9.12
N PRO A 134 -7.29 3.72 8.71
CA PRO A 134 -7.33 2.70 7.66
C PRO A 134 -7.10 3.31 6.28
N PHE A 135 -6.21 2.70 5.48
CA PHE A 135 -5.93 3.12 4.10
C PHE A 135 -6.19 2.00 3.09
N GLU A 136 -6.82 2.35 1.97
CA GLU A 136 -6.90 1.60 0.73
C GLU A 136 -5.63 1.86 -0.10
N VAL A 137 -4.94 0.81 -0.56
CA VAL A 137 -3.65 0.91 -1.26
C VAL A 137 -3.66 0.07 -2.54
N TYR A 138 -3.62 0.76 -3.68
CA TYR A 138 -3.50 0.13 -4.99
C TYR A 138 -2.04 0.00 -5.41
N THR A 139 -1.60 -1.22 -5.75
CA THR A 139 -0.27 -1.50 -6.28
C THR A 139 -0.34 -2.06 -7.70
N GLN A 140 0.79 -2.00 -8.41
CA GLN A 140 1.01 -2.76 -9.63
C GLN A 140 2.38 -3.45 -9.53
N GLY A 141 2.37 -4.75 -9.26
CA GLY A 141 3.58 -5.48 -8.85
C GLY A 141 4.16 -4.91 -7.55
N GLU A 142 5.43 -4.54 -7.58
CA GLU A 142 6.17 -4.02 -6.41
C GLU A 142 5.98 -2.50 -6.18
N LYS A 143 5.25 -1.79 -7.04
CA LYS A 143 5.06 -0.32 -6.98
C LYS A 143 3.69 0.10 -6.50
N VAL A 144 3.62 1.12 -5.66
CA VAL A 144 2.37 1.76 -5.20
C VAL A 144 1.89 2.77 -6.23
N ILE A 145 0.66 2.58 -6.72
CA ILE A 145 -0.01 3.50 -7.66
C ILE A 145 -0.72 4.60 -6.88
N SER A 146 -1.47 4.24 -5.84
CA SER A 146 -2.16 5.21 -4.98
C SER A 146 -2.37 4.69 -3.56
N ILE A 147 -2.37 5.62 -2.60
CA ILE A 147 -2.75 5.45 -1.20
C ILE A 147 -3.94 6.38 -0.94
N LYS A 148 -5.03 5.84 -0.40
CA LYS A 148 -6.23 6.60 -0.08
C LYS A 148 -6.72 6.27 1.33
N GLU A 149 -6.91 7.27 2.17
CA GLU A 149 -7.58 7.09 3.47
C GLU A 149 -9.04 6.64 3.27
N ILE A 150 -9.49 5.68 4.08
CA ILE A 150 -10.87 5.19 4.05
C ILE A 150 -11.74 6.14 4.87
N PHE A 151 -12.54 6.95 4.17
CA PHE A 151 -13.51 7.85 4.78
C PHE A 151 -14.79 7.08 5.12
N VAL A 152 -15.14 7.05 6.40
CA VAL A 152 -16.39 6.47 6.93
C VAL A 152 -17.34 7.63 7.27
N ASN A 153 -18.65 7.46 7.02
CA ASN A 153 -19.67 8.52 7.12
C ASN A 153 -20.32 8.64 8.51
#